data_AF-A0AAW2TBA7-F1
#
_entry.id   AF-A0AAW2TBA7-F1
#
_cell.length_a   1.000
_cell.length_b   1.000
_cell.length_c   1.000
_cell.angle_alpha   90.00
_cell.angle_beta   90.00
_cell.angle_gamma   90.00
#
_symmetry.space_group_name_H-M   'P 1'
#
loop_
_entity.id
_entity.type
_entity.pdbx_description
1 polymer ?
#
loop_
_entity_poly.entity_id
_entity_poly.type
_entity_poly.pdbx_seq_one_letter_code
_entity_poly.pdbx_strand_id
1 'polypeptide(L)'
;MEQLSELSSHLYKLLVGVDLIKEQRILCNSILQILTLMLKISQKRRIYQPHFTLSEEGLFQLSEAVEVCSNTRCNSTAFLGLQAVLMSTPPATIFRMDQGKLFKFLRWTVATAIQSKPTKVSEAEDSDSHMMAVSEKKTPEDSLVSKLLRWLTASVILRKISCKLSKLNNNSFLERQNLDSLQSLLEYCEPGFGDDAGCGCEDVIAASIFYLLQMLGFSHTLLPSAVSALCLLLFSDSPSESEFSVGFGISLPLLCSKIHCPAEANPAWRWVGGPSLAGQNFGYIDLALVKHITGHITSRGGTYPWNSVR
;
A
#
# COMPACT_ATOMS: atom_id res chain seq x y z
N MET A 1 0.23 27.02 -9.06
CA MET A 1 0.02 25.62 -8.62
C MET A 1 -0.59 24.75 -9.71
N GLU A 2 -1.64 25.19 -10.40
CA GLU A 2 -2.18 24.52 -11.60
C GLU A 2 -1.06 24.20 -12.60
N GLN A 3 -0.24 25.20 -12.92
CA GLN A 3 0.95 25.05 -13.78
C GLN A 3 1.93 23.97 -13.31
N LEU A 4 2.09 23.74 -12.01
CA LEU A 4 2.98 22.70 -11.48
C LEU A 4 2.35 21.31 -11.59
N SER A 5 1.03 21.19 -11.40
CA SER A 5 0.30 19.95 -11.64
C SER A 5 0.31 19.60 -13.13
N GLU A 6 0.12 20.59 -13.99
CA GLU A 6 0.22 20.46 -15.44
C GLU A 6 1.63 20.07 -15.87
N LEU A 7 2.66 20.76 -15.38
CA LEU A 7 4.06 20.39 -15.62
C LEU A 7 4.34 18.95 -15.18
N SER A 8 3.87 18.54 -14.00
CA SER A 8 4.03 17.16 -13.50
C SER A 8 3.38 16.13 -14.42
N SER A 9 2.20 16.45 -14.96
CA SER A 9 1.52 15.59 -15.95
C SER A 9 2.35 15.46 -17.24
N HIS A 10 2.92 16.56 -17.73
CA HIS A 10 3.80 16.53 -18.91
C HIS A 10 5.08 15.75 -18.64
N LEU A 11 5.72 15.95 -17.50
CA LEU A 11 6.92 15.21 -17.10
C LEU A 11 6.65 13.71 -16.92
N TYR A 12 5.50 13.34 -16.37
CA TYR A 12 5.05 11.95 -16.30
C TYR A 12 4.88 11.34 -17.70
N LYS A 13 4.14 12.02 -18.59
CA LYS A 13 3.96 11.55 -19.97
C LYS A 13 5.28 11.42 -20.72
N LEU A 14 6.19 12.37 -20.47
CA LEU A 14 7.52 12.39 -21.05
C LEU A 14 8.35 11.17 -20.60
N LEU A 15 8.30 10.83 -19.31
CA LEU A 15 8.98 9.65 -18.75
C LEU A 15 8.44 8.33 -19.30
N VAL A 16 7.12 8.22 -19.44
CA VAL A 16 6.47 6.99 -19.94
C VAL A 16 6.62 6.84 -21.45
N GLY A 17 6.47 7.93 -22.21
CA GLY A 17 6.28 7.91 -23.65
C GLY A 17 7.52 8.08 -24.52
N VAL A 18 8.66 8.55 -23.99
CA VAL A 18 9.86 8.85 -24.80
C VAL A 18 11.02 7.94 -24.44
N ASP A 19 11.37 7.02 -25.34
CA ASP A 19 12.44 6.04 -25.12
C ASP A 19 13.82 6.70 -24.95
N LEU A 20 14.08 7.81 -25.64
CA LEU A 20 15.34 8.55 -25.53
C LEU A 20 15.60 9.07 -24.10
N ILE A 21 14.54 9.33 -23.34
CA ILE A 21 14.66 9.84 -21.97
C ILE A 21 15.04 8.71 -21.03
N LYS A 22 14.61 7.48 -21.31
CA LYS A 22 14.95 6.30 -20.53
C LYS A 22 16.46 5.99 -20.57
N GLU A 23 17.16 6.48 -21.60
CA GLU A 23 18.62 6.42 -21.70
C GLU A 23 19.33 7.50 -20.84
N GLN A 24 18.65 8.61 -20.54
CA GLN A 24 19.19 9.72 -19.76
C GLN A 24 18.87 9.61 -18.27
N ARG A 25 19.63 8.78 -17.56
CA ARG A 25 19.45 8.51 -16.12
C ARG A 25 19.30 9.77 -15.24
N ILE A 26 20.10 10.81 -15.48
CA ILE A 26 20.07 12.04 -14.68
C ILE A 26 18.70 12.73 -14.85
N LEU A 27 18.20 12.79 -16.09
CA LEU A 27 16.91 13.36 -16.40
C LEU A 27 15.76 12.55 -15.78
N CYS A 28 15.80 11.21 -15.88
CA CYS A 28 14.83 10.32 -15.22
C CYS A 28 14.77 10.56 -13.71
N ASN A 29 15.92 10.61 -13.05
CA ASN A 29 15.98 10.84 -11.60
C ASN A 29 15.40 12.19 -11.22
N SER A 30 15.72 13.25 -11.96
CA SER A 30 15.17 14.59 -11.75
C SER A 30 13.65 14.61 -11.93
N ILE A 31 13.13 13.96 -12.97
CA ILE A 31 11.68 13.82 -13.19
C ILE A 31 11.04 13.10 -12.01
N LEU A 32 11.57 11.95 -11.60
CA LEU A 32 11.04 11.16 -10.48
C LEU A 32 11.03 11.93 -9.17
N GLN A 33 12.06 12.73 -8.88
CA GLN A 33 12.10 13.60 -7.71
C GLN A 33 11.01 14.68 -7.76
N ILE A 34 10.82 15.33 -8.92
CA ILE A 34 9.77 16.33 -9.11
C ILE A 34 8.38 15.68 -8.90
N LEU A 35 8.14 14.52 -9.51
CA LEU A 35 6.89 13.78 -9.35
C LEU A 35 6.65 13.39 -7.89
N THR A 36 7.68 12.91 -7.18
CA THR A 36 7.62 12.55 -5.76
C THR A 36 7.21 13.75 -4.91
N LEU A 37 7.85 14.91 -5.10
CA LEU A 37 7.52 16.13 -4.38
C LEU A 37 6.09 16.58 -4.67
N MET A 38 5.68 16.51 -5.93
CA MET A 38 4.34 16.94 -6.35
C MET A 38 3.22 16.03 -5.85
N LEU A 39 3.46 14.71 -5.82
CA LEU A 39 2.56 13.75 -5.17
C LEU A 39 2.46 14.07 -3.68
N LYS A 40 3.59 14.23 -2.97
CA LYS A 40 3.62 14.57 -1.53
C LYS A 40 2.85 15.87 -1.25
N ILE A 41 3.05 16.90 -2.07
CA ILE A 41 2.37 18.20 -1.95
C ILE A 41 0.87 18.05 -2.19
N SER A 42 0.46 17.21 -3.15
CA SER A 42 -0.96 16.99 -3.47
C SER A 42 -1.70 16.31 -2.32
N GLN A 43 -1.03 15.41 -1.58
CA GLN A 43 -1.63 14.72 -0.43
C GLN A 43 -1.94 15.61 0.78
N LYS A 44 -1.20 16.71 0.97
CA LYS A 44 -1.39 17.63 2.12
C LYS A 44 -2.53 18.64 1.93
N ARG A 45 -3.24 18.60 0.80
CA ARG A 45 -4.17 19.67 0.38
C ARG A 45 -5.64 19.37 0.65
N ARG A 46 -6.44 20.43 0.60
CA ARG A 46 -7.90 20.36 0.63
C ARG A 46 -8.46 19.94 -0.73
N ILE A 47 -9.65 19.33 -0.72
CA ILE A 47 -10.30 18.66 -1.88
C ILE A 47 -10.45 19.58 -3.11
N TYR A 48 -10.64 20.89 -2.94
CA TYR A 48 -10.93 21.84 -4.04
C TYR A 48 -9.71 22.49 -4.71
N GLN A 49 -8.51 21.95 -4.49
CA GLN A 49 -7.29 22.44 -5.15
C GLN A 49 -6.86 21.49 -6.27
N PRO A 50 -6.13 21.97 -7.30
CA PRO A 50 -5.53 21.10 -8.30
C PRO A 50 -4.56 20.13 -7.63
N HIS A 51 -4.77 18.84 -7.85
CA HIS A 51 -3.95 17.74 -7.34
C HIS A 51 -3.34 16.97 -8.49
N PHE A 52 -2.06 16.69 -8.38
CA PHE A 52 -1.42 15.69 -9.21
C PHE A 52 -1.65 14.32 -8.56
N THR A 53 -2.32 13.43 -9.27
CA THR A 53 -2.59 12.05 -8.85
C THR A 53 -2.31 11.11 -10.00
N LEU A 54 -1.98 9.87 -9.68
CA LEU A 54 -1.78 8.79 -10.65
C LEU A 54 -2.91 7.78 -10.46
N SER A 55 -3.49 7.32 -11.57
CA SER A 55 -4.40 6.18 -11.56
C SER A 55 -3.62 4.87 -11.34
N GLU A 56 -4.32 3.77 -11.11
CA GLU A 56 -3.71 2.44 -11.07
C GLU A 56 -2.88 2.16 -12.33
N GLU A 57 -3.43 2.42 -13.53
CA GLU A 57 -2.70 2.27 -14.79
C GLU A 57 -1.49 3.20 -14.84
N GLY A 58 -1.59 4.42 -14.30
CA GLY A 58 -0.48 5.35 -14.24
C GLY A 58 0.65 4.89 -13.32
N LEU A 59 0.33 4.23 -12.21
CA LEU A 59 1.32 3.63 -11.32
C LEU A 59 2.02 2.44 -11.98
N PHE A 60 1.27 1.62 -12.73
CA PHE A 60 1.84 0.51 -13.50
C PHE A 60 2.79 1.02 -14.59
N GLN A 61 2.35 1.97 -15.41
CA GLN A 61 3.19 2.59 -16.45
C GLN A 61 4.43 3.27 -15.87
N LEU A 62 4.32 3.92 -14.71
CA LEU A 62 5.47 4.47 -14.00
C LEU A 62 6.46 3.36 -13.63
N SER A 63 5.97 2.23 -13.11
CA SER A 63 6.85 1.09 -12.77
C SER A 63 7.58 0.53 -13.99
N GLU A 64 6.88 0.36 -15.13
CA GLU A 64 7.49 -0.11 -16.38
C GLU A 64 8.53 0.87 -16.91
N ALA A 65 8.20 2.17 -16.94
CA ALA A 65 9.13 3.20 -17.39
C ALA A 65 10.38 3.23 -16.52
N VAL A 66 10.23 3.15 -15.20
CA VAL A 66 11.35 3.13 -14.26
C VAL A 66 12.18 1.86 -14.41
N GLU A 67 11.55 0.70 -14.60
CA GLU A 67 12.25 -0.56 -14.81
C GLU A 67 13.17 -0.50 -16.05
N VAL A 68 12.71 0.10 -17.15
CA VAL A 68 13.55 0.35 -18.34
C VAL A 68 14.68 1.34 -18.05
N CYS A 69 14.42 2.39 -17.25
CA CYS A 69 15.45 3.37 -16.87
C CYS A 69 16.49 2.77 -15.90
N SER A 70 16.11 1.77 -15.11
CA SER A 70 16.98 1.06 -14.19
C SER A 70 17.69 -0.08 -14.91
N ASN A 71 18.73 0.24 -15.68
CA ASN A 71 19.67 -0.80 -16.14
C ASN A 71 20.13 -1.67 -14.95
N THR A 72 20.42 -2.95 -15.21
CA THR A 72 20.70 -4.05 -14.24
C THR A 72 21.75 -3.76 -13.14
N ARG A 73 22.41 -2.61 -13.14
CA ARG A 73 23.43 -2.21 -12.15
C ARG A 73 22.99 -1.13 -11.16
N CYS A 74 21.81 -0.50 -11.30
CA CYS A 74 21.52 0.73 -10.56
C CYS A 74 20.19 0.76 -9.78
N ASN A 75 20.28 0.58 -8.46
CA ASN A 75 19.13 0.59 -7.54
C ASN A 75 18.58 2.01 -7.26
N SER A 76 19.31 3.10 -7.56
CA SER A 76 18.90 4.46 -7.15
C SER A 76 17.67 4.97 -7.92
N THR A 77 17.56 4.66 -9.20
CA THR A 77 16.43 5.11 -10.05
C THR A 77 15.17 4.32 -9.71
N ALA A 78 15.30 3.00 -9.52
CA ALA A 78 14.22 2.15 -9.01
C ALA A 78 13.73 2.62 -7.64
N PHE A 79 14.65 2.97 -6.73
CA PHE A 79 14.33 3.56 -5.43
C PHE A 79 13.50 4.85 -5.55
N LEU A 80 13.91 5.79 -6.40
CA LEU A 80 13.17 7.04 -6.64
C LEU A 80 11.78 6.77 -7.24
N GLY A 81 11.69 5.80 -8.16
CA GLY A 81 10.41 5.36 -8.74
C GLY A 81 9.46 4.79 -7.69
N LEU A 82 9.96 3.89 -6.85
CA LEU A 82 9.16 3.33 -5.75
C LEU A 82 8.78 4.42 -4.74
N GLN A 83 9.66 5.39 -4.47
CA GLN A 83 9.34 6.53 -3.61
C GLN A 83 8.20 7.38 -4.21
N ALA A 84 8.22 7.62 -5.52
CA ALA A 84 7.13 8.32 -6.21
C ALA A 84 5.80 7.55 -6.08
N VAL A 85 5.81 6.23 -6.33
CA VAL A 85 4.64 5.35 -6.13
C VAL A 85 4.12 5.47 -4.70
N LEU A 86 5.00 5.37 -3.69
CA LEU A 86 4.61 5.43 -2.29
C LEU A 86 4.20 6.83 -1.80
N MET A 87 4.45 7.90 -2.57
CA MET A 87 3.90 9.23 -2.26
C MET A 87 2.50 9.45 -2.86
N SER A 88 2.06 8.58 -3.77
CA SER A 88 0.68 8.57 -4.24
C SER A 88 -0.28 8.07 -3.15
N THR A 89 -1.53 8.56 -3.16
CA THR A 89 -2.57 7.99 -2.28
C THR A 89 -2.70 6.51 -2.59
N PRO A 90 -2.73 5.62 -1.58
CA PRO A 90 -3.05 4.21 -1.77
C PRO A 90 -4.34 4.04 -2.59
N PRO A 91 -4.28 3.53 -3.82
CA PRO A 91 -5.43 3.45 -4.69
C PRO A 91 -6.31 2.28 -4.25
N ALA A 92 -7.58 2.57 -3.95
CA ALA A 92 -8.62 1.56 -3.74
C ALA A 92 -8.89 0.73 -5.02
N THR A 93 -8.53 1.28 -6.18
CA THR A 93 -8.74 0.69 -7.51
C THR A 93 -7.61 -0.24 -7.95
N ILE A 94 -6.59 -0.50 -7.13
CA ILE A 94 -5.46 -1.40 -7.50
C ILE A 94 -5.93 -2.79 -7.94
N PHE A 95 -7.07 -3.24 -7.44
CA PHE A 95 -7.67 -4.53 -7.77
C PHE A 95 -8.40 -4.56 -9.12
N ARG A 96 -8.54 -3.41 -9.79
CA ARG A 96 -9.06 -3.33 -11.17
C ARG A 96 -7.98 -3.56 -12.22
N MET A 97 -6.71 -3.62 -11.81
CA MET A 97 -5.63 -4.04 -12.70
C MET A 97 -5.87 -5.47 -13.16
N ASP A 98 -5.54 -5.75 -14.42
CA ASP A 98 -5.38 -7.12 -14.88
C ASP A 98 -4.43 -7.89 -13.97
N GLN A 99 -4.75 -9.15 -13.66
CA GLN A 99 -3.99 -9.98 -12.72
C GLN A 99 -2.51 -10.07 -13.10
N GLY A 100 -2.21 -10.17 -14.41
CA GLY A 100 -0.84 -10.19 -14.92
C GLY A 100 -0.10 -8.87 -14.71
N LYS A 101 -0.77 -7.73 -14.94
CA LYS A 101 -0.22 -6.39 -14.65
C LYS A 101 0.02 -6.20 -13.15
N LEU A 102 -0.95 -6.55 -12.31
CA LEU A 102 -0.86 -6.44 -10.86
C LEU A 102 0.30 -7.28 -10.32
N PHE A 103 0.43 -8.52 -10.80
CA PHE A 103 1.52 -9.40 -10.41
C PHE A 103 2.89 -8.81 -10.77
N LYS A 104 3.06 -8.29 -11.99
CA LYS A 104 4.30 -7.61 -12.41
C LYS A 104 4.60 -6.38 -11.54
N PHE A 105 3.59 -5.54 -11.31
CA PHE A 105 3.70 -4.34 -10.48
C PHE A 105 4.15 -4.67 -9.05
N LEU A 106 3.48 -5.61 -8.40
CA LEU A 106 3.82 -6.02 -7.04
C LEU A 106 5.20 -6.69 -6.99
N ARG A 107 5.54 -7.49 -8.01
CA ARG A 107 6.87 -8.09 -8.11
C ARG A 107 7.96 -7.02 -8.13
N TRP A 108 7.81 -6.02 -8.99
CA TRP A 108 8.75 -4.92 -9.09
C TRP A 108 8.83 -4.09 -7.80
N THR A 109 7.69 -3.69 -7.22
CA THR A 109 7.66 -2.86 -5.99
C THR A 109 8.27 -3.60 -4.80
N VAL A 110 7.94 -4.88 -4.59
CA VAL A 110 8.48 -5.71 -3.51
C VAL A 110 9.98 -5.92 -3.68
N ALA A 111 10.44 -6.29 -4.88
CA ALA A 111 11.86 -6.48 -5.14
C ALA A 111 12.65 -5.18 -4.91
N THR A 112 12.14 -4.06 -5.39
CA THR A 112 12.77 -2.73 -5.21
C THR A 112 12.79 -2.32 -3.73
N ALA A 113 11.71 -2.58 -2.99
CA ALA A 113 11.64 -2.29 -1.55
C ALA A 113 12.69 -3.08 -0.75
N ILE A 114 12.86 -4.36 -1.05
CA ILE A 114 13.83 -5.23 -0.37
C ILE A 114 15.27 -4.85 -0.74
N GLN A 115 15.51 -4.54 -2.01
CA GLN A 115 16.84 -4.14 -2.49
C GLN A 115 17.24 -2.72 -2.06
N SER A 116 16.28 -1.90 -1.62
CA SER A 116 16.54 -0.61 -1.01
C SER A 116 17.11 -0.77 0.41
N LYS A 117 18.35 -1.24 0.50
CA LYS A 117 19.08 -1.15 1.77
C LYS A 117 19.16 0.33 2.15
N PRO A 118 18.97 0.67 3.44
CA PRO A 118 19.29 2.01 3.90
C PRO A 118 20.77 2.22 3.60
N THR A 119 21.08 3.08 2.64
CA THR A 119 22.43 3.56 2.44
C THR A 119 22.80 4.23 3.75
N LYS A 120 23.58 3.53 4.60
CA LYS A 120 24.34 4.19 5.64
C LYS A 120 25.15 5.22 4.88
N VAL A 121 24.80 6.49 5.06
CA VAL A 121 25.63 7.61 4.62
C VAL A 121 26.97 7.37 5.28
N SER A 122 27.90 6.81 4.52
CA SER A 122 29.30 6.87 4.88
C SER A 122 29.62 8.35 4.87
N GLU A 123 30.07 8.84 6.02
CA GLU A 123 30.79 10.10 6.12
C GLU A 123 31.84 10.10 5.00
N ALA A 124 31.60 10.92 3.99
CA ALA A 124 32.59 11.30 3.00
C ALA A 124 32.47 12.81 2.92
N GLU A 125 33.51 13.44 3.44
CA GLU A 125 33.72 14.86 3.61
C GLU A 125 33.52 15.65 2.31
N ASP A 126 33.00 16.87 2.50
CA ASP A 126 33.20 18.07 1.69
C ASP A 126 32.99 18.02 0.17
N SER A 127 31.82 18.48 -0.26
CA SER A 127 31.78 19.52 -1.31
C SER A 127 30.46 20.28 -1.29
N ASP A 128 30.56 21.59 -1.13
CA ASP A 128 29.48 22.58 -1.18
C ASP A 128 28.57 22.41 -2.41
N SER A 129 27.27 22.22 -2.17
CA SER A 129 26.26 22.70 -3.10
C SER A 129 25.01 23.12 -2.32
N HIS A 130 24.71 24.41 -2.41
CA HIS A 130 23.52 25.02 -1.84
C HIS A 130 22.25 24.48 -2.55
N MET A 131 21.52 23.59 -1.88
CA MET A 131 20.10 23.34 -2.13
C MET A 131 19.38 23.25 -0.79
N MET A 132 18.37 24.12 -0.64
CA MET A 132 17.61 24.36 0.58
C MET A 132 17.19 23.09 1.32
N ALA A 133 17.63 23.02 2.58
CA ALA A 133 17.13 22.11 3.59
C ALA A 133 15.64 22.40 3.89
N VAL A 134 14.76 21.47 3.52
CA VAL A 134 13.52 21.20 4.25
C VAL A 134 13.65 19.80 4.84
N SER A 135 14.55 19.68 5.82
CA SER A 135 14.62 18.49 6.66
C SER A 135 13.53 18.61 7.74
N GLU A 136 12.29 18.25 7.39
CA GLU A 136 11.25 17.96 8.38
C GLU A 136 11.78 16.86 9.33
N LYS A 137 11.65 17.10 10.64
CA LYS A 137 11.96 16.22 11.79
C LYS A 137 11.91 14.74 11.40
N LYS A 138 13.06 14.05 11.40
CA LYS A 138 13.17 12.59 11.21
C LYS A 138 12.33 11.87 12.27
N THR A 139 11.09 11.50 11.92
CA THR A 139 10.47 10.30 12.49
C THR A 139 11.38 9.11 12.15
N PRO A 140 11.46 8.07 13.00
CA PRO A 140 12.30 6.91 12.74
C PRO A 140 12.04 6.44 11.31
N GLU A 141 13.12 6.30 10.54
CA GLU A 141 13.07 6.09 9.09
C GLU A 141 12.24 4.84 8.77
N ASP A 142 10.97 5.04 8.42
CA ASP A 142 10.14 3.97 7.86
C ASP A 142 10.82 3.48 6.59
N SER A 143 11.38 2.27 6.64
CA SER A 143 11.92 1.53 5.50
C SER A 143 10.93 1.54 4.32
N LEU A 144 11.42 1.40 3.08
CA LEU A 144 10.49 1.27 1.95
C LEU A 144 9.59 0.03 2.07
N VAL A 145 10.08 -1.03 2.73
CA VAL A 145 9.29 -2.24 3.03
C VAL A 145 8.11 -1.92 3.94
N SER A 146 8.32 -1.16 5.03
CA SER A 146 7.23 -0.75 5.92
C SER A 146 6.25 0.22 5.27
N LYS A 147 6.75 1.16 4.44
CA LYS A 147 5.89 2.05 3.66
C LYS A 147 5.05 1.30 2.64
N LEU A 148 5.65 0.35 1.91
CA LEU A 148 4.94 -0.46 0.93
C LEU A 148 3.89 -1.34 1.59
N LEU A 149 4.22 -1.96 2.73
CA LEU A 149 3.23 -2.72 3.51
C LEU A 149 2.04 -1.83 3.89
N ARG A 150 2.31 -0.65 4.50
CA ARG A 150 1.26 0.28 4.92
C ARG A 150 0.44 0.81 3.74
N TRP A 151 1.09 1.05 2.60
CA TRP A 151 0.44 1.49 1.37
C TRP A 151 -0.52 0.41 0.84
N LEU A 152 -0.09 -0.85 0.77
CA LEU A 152 -0.95 -1.96 0.34
C LEU A 152 -2.11 -2.21 1.31
N THR A 153 -1.85 -2.20 2.63
CA THR A 153 -2.92 -2.40 3.62
C THR A 153 -3.97 -1.29 3.54
N ALA A 154 -3.53 -0.04 3.32
CA ALA A 154 -4.45 1.07 3.12
C ALA A 154 -5.29 0.91 1.85
N SER A 155 -4.70 0.49 0.73
CA SER A 155 -5.46 0.19 -0.50
C SER A 155 -6.56 -0.85 -0.30
N VAL A 156 -6.28 -1.91 0.46
CA VAL A 156 -7.26 -2.97 0.78
C VAL A 156 -8.43 -2.41 1.58
N ILE A 157 -8.12 -1.72 2.69
CA ILE A 157 -9.12 -1.20 3.62
C ILE A 157 -9.98 -0.14 2.93
N LEU A 158 -9.35 0.80 2.20
CA LEU A 158 -10.03 1.82 1.42
C LEU A 158 -10.93 1.22 0.33
N ARG A 159 -10.50 0.15 -0.36
CA ARG A 159 -11.37 -0.57 -1.30
C ARG A 159 -12.63 -1.05 -0.62
N LYS A 160 -12.50 -1.79 0.47
CA LYS A 160 -13.64 -2.41 1.15
C LYS A 160 -14.66 -1.38 1.65
N ILE A 161 -14.18 -0.25 2.17
CA ILE A 161 -15.03 0.87 2.58
C ILE A 161 -15.70 1.55 1.36
N SER A 162 -14.94 1.84 0.31
CA SER A 162 -15.45 2.53 -0.89
C SER A 162 -16.49 1.71 -1.68
N CYS A 163 -16.29 0.39 -1.77
CA CYS A 163 -17.27 -0.54 -2.36
C CYS A 163 -18.62 -0.52 -1.62
N LYS A 164 -18.61 -0.33 -0.30
CA LYS A 164 -19.85 -0.25 0.48
C LYS A 164 -20.51 1.12 0.39
N LEU A 165 -19.74 2.19 0.42
CA LEU A 165 -20.26 3.55 0.27
C LEU A 165 -20.91 3.78 -1.10
N SER A 166 -20.35 3.21 -2.17
CA SER A 166 -20.94 3.30 -3.52
C SER A 166 -22.25 2.50 -3.65
N LYS A 167 -22.43 1.41 -2.91
CA LYS A 167 -23.67 0.62 -2.88
C LYS A 167 -24.77 1.28 -2.03
N LEU A 168 -24.38 1.96 -0.96
CA LEU A 168 -25.29 2.64 -0.04
C LEU A 168 -25.40 4.11 -0.47
N ASN A 169 -26.38 4.43 -1.32
CA ASN A 169 -26.57 5.77 -1.94
C ASN A 169 -26.84 6.94 -0.94
N ASN A 170 -26.50 6.79 0.35
CA ASN A 170 -26.70 7.72 1.45
C ASN A 170 -25.36 8.02 2.16
N ASN A 171 -24.81 9.21 1.91
CA ASN A 171 -23.58 9.73 2.53
C ASN A 171 -23.67 9.93 4.06
N SER A 172 -24.85 9.79 4.67
CA SER A 172 -25.09 10.02 6.11
C SER A 172 -24.85 8.79 7.00
N PHE A 173 -24.55 7.62 6.44
CA PHE A 173 -24.50 6.37 7.21
C PHE A 173 -23.15 6.10 7.88
N LEU A 174 -22.06 6.65 7.33
CA LEU A 174 -20.70 6.48 7.87
C LEU A 174 -20.48 7.23 9.20
N GLU A 175 -21.21 8.32 9.44
CA GLU A 175 -21.15 9.05 10.72
C GLU A 175 -21.78 8.27 11.90
N ARG A 176 -22.57 7.22 11.62
CA ARG A 176 -23.41 6.57 12.65
C ARG A 176 -22.95 5.17 13.07
N GLN A 177 -22.05 4.53 12.32
CA GLN A 177 -21.53 3.22 12.70
C GLN A 177 -20.16 3.34 13.37
N ASN A 178 -20.12 3.00 14.65
CA ASN A 178 -18.88 2.85 15.41
C ASN A 178 -18.11 1.63 14.89
N LEU A 179 -17.15 1.86 13.99
CA LEU A 179 -16.19 0.86 13.56
C LEU A 179 -15.09 0.72 14.64
N ASP A 180 -15.46 0.16 15.78
CA ASP A 180 -14.57 0.06 16.95
C ASP A 180 -13.66 -1.18 16.90
N SER A 181 -14.02 -2.20 16.11
CA SER A 181 -13.29 -3.46 16.01
C SER A 181 -13.16 -3.96 14.57
N LEU A 182 -12.23 -4.88 14.33
CA LEU A 182 -12.10 -5.56 13.03
C LEU A 182 -13.35 -6.40 12.73
N GLN A 183 -13.99 -6.98 13.74
CA GLN A 183 -15.26 -7.69 13.54
C GLN A 183 -16.34 -6.76 12.97
N SER A 184 -16.56 -5.59 13.59
CA SER A 184 -17.56 -4.65 13.08
C SER A 184 -17.19 -4.10 11.69
N LEU A 185 -15.90 -4.01 11.36
CA LEU A 185 -15.45 -3.70 10.00
C LEU A 185 -15.74 -4.82 9.00
N LEU A 186 -15.54 -6.09 9.37
CA LEU A 186 -15.85 -7.24 8.53
C LEU A 186 -17.36 -7.35 8.27
N GLU A 187 -18.17 -7.22 9.34
CA GLU A 187 -19.64 -7.20 9.25
C GLU A 187 -20.15 -6.04 8.37
N TYR A 188 -19.57 -4.84 8.53
CA TYR A 188 -19.87 -3.70 7.66
C TYR A 188 -19.60 -4.00 6.18
N CYS A 189 -18.53 -4.74 5.90
CA CYS A 189 -18.07 -5.07 4.57
C CYS A 189 -18.73 -6.30 3.94
N GLU A 190 -19.63 -7.01 4.63
CA GLU A 190 -20.27 -8.24 4.12
C GLU A 190 -21.01 -8.05 2.78
N PRO A 191 -20.93 -8.99 1.83
CA PRO A 191 -21.51 -8.81 0.51
C PRO A 191 -23.05 -8.78 0.55
N GLY A 192 -23.63 -7.61 0.29
CA GLY A 192 -24.96 -7.51 -0.30
C GLY A 192 -24.84 -7.77 -1.79
N PHE A 193 -25.35 -8.92 -2.22
CA PHE A 193 -25.48 -9.49 -3.57
C PHE A 193 -24.84 -8.71 -4.74
N GLY A 194 -23.92 -9.38 -5.44
CA GLY A 194 -23.28 -8.93 -6.67
C GLY A 194 -21.81 -9.29 -6.68
N ASP A 195 -21.52 -10.59 -6.83
CA ASP A 195 -20.18 -11.11 -7.06
C ASP A 195 -19.69 -10.62 -8.42
N ASP A 196 -18.70 -9.74 -8.39
CA ASP A 196 -17.75 -9.67 -9.49
C ASP A 196 -16.81 -10.85 -9.28
N ALA A 197 -16.91 -11.87 -10.14
CA ALA A 197 -16.15 -13.11 -10.02
C ALA A 197 -14.66 -12.79 -9.77
N GLY A 198 -14.15 -13.23 -8.62
CA GLY A 198 -12.85 -12.81 -8.10
C GLY A 198 -11.72 -12.94 -9.12
N CYS A 199 -11.07 -11.81 -9.43
CA CYS A 199 -9.95 -11.61 -10.35
C CYS A 199 -8.67 -12.42 -10.03
N GLY A 200 -8.64 -13.18 -8.92
CA GLY A 200 -7.41 -13.75 -8.34
C GLY A 200 -6.42 -12.67 -7.86
N CYS A 201 -6.85 -11.42 -7.85
CA CYS A 201 -6.05 -10.24 -7.53
C CYS A 201 -5.95 -10.03 -6.01
N GLU A 202 -6.99 -10.45 -5.29
CA GLU A 202 -7.04 -10.53 -3.82
C GLU A 202 -5.94 -11.45 -3.28
N ASP A 203 -5.78 -12.63 -3.87
CA ASP A 203 -4.78 -13.62 -3.43
C ASP A 203 -3.35 -13.09 -3.66
N VAL A 204 -3.10 -12.46 -4.81
CA VAL A 204 -1.80 -11.86 -5.14
C VAL A 204 -1.43 -10.74 -4.17
N ILE A 205 -2.39 -9.90 -3.78
CA ILE A 205 -2.16 -8.84 -2.78
C ILE A 205 -2.01 -9.42 -1.38
N ALA A 206 -2.81 -10.43 -1.00
CA ALA A 206 -2.71 -11.08 0.30
C ALA A 206 -1.33 -11.73 0.48
N ALA A 207 -0.85 -12.46 -0.53
CA ALA A 207 0.50 -13.04 -0.54
C ALA A 207 1.58 -11.96 -0.42
N SER A 208 1.43 -10.84 -1.11
CA SER A 208 2.38 -9.71 -1.07
C SER A 208 2.43 -9.05 0.31
N ILE A 209 1.28 -8.77 0.92
CA ILE A 209 1.17 -8.21 2.28
C ILE A 209 1.81 -9.15 3.30
N PHE A 210 1.50 -10.44 3.21
CA PHE A 210 2.04 -11.45 4.12
C PHE A 210 3.56 -11.58 3.99
N TYR A 211 4.09 -11.59 2.76
CA TYR A 211 5.52 -11.64 2.51
C TYR A 211 6.26 -10.40 3.07
N LEU A 212 5.73 -9.19 2.85
CA LEU A 212 6.30 -7.97 3.42
C LEU A 212 6.26 -7.97 4.96
N LEU A 213 5.18 -8.49 5.55
CA LEU A 213 5.05 -8.63 7.01
C LEU A 213 6.08 -9.60 7.59
N GLN A 214 6.35 -10.72 6.91
CA GLN A 214 7.42 -11.66 7.26
C GLN A 214 8.80 -10.99 7.21
N MET A 215 9.07 -10.20 6.16
CA MET A 215 10.35 -9.48 6.00
C MET A 215 10.58 -8.46 7.11
N LEU A 216 9.53 -7.89 7.69
CA LEU A 216 9.58 -6.97 8.82
C LEU A 216 9.57 -7.68 10.20
N GLY A 217 9.63 -9.01 10.23
CA GLY A 217 9.63 -9.78 11.47
C GLY A 217 8.36 -9.60 12.30
N PHE A 218 7.20 -9.40 11.65
CA PHE A 218 5.92 -9.16 12.32
C PHE A 218 5.92 -7.96 13.29
N SER A 219 6.47 -6.82 12.84
CA SER A 219 6.47 -5.56 13.62
C SER A 219 5.10 -5.26 14.24
N HIS A 220 5.06 -5.17 15.58
CA HIS A 220 3.84 -4.94 16.36
C HIS A 220 3.09 -3.66 15.95
N THR A 221 3.76 -2.66 15.37
CA THR A 221 3.14 -1.40 14.95
C THR A 221 2.30 -1.54 13.68
N LEU A 222 2.70 -2.41 12.76
CA LEU A 222 2.04 -2.60 11.45
C LEU A 222 1.15 -3.84 11.43
N LEU A 223 1.35 -4.73 12.40
CA LEU A 223 0.63 -5.99 12.52
C LEU A 223 -0.91 -5.82 12.56
N PRO A 224 -1.51 -4.86 13.31
CA PRO A 224 -2.97 -4.70 13.32
C PRO A 224 -3.56 -4.35 11.96
N SER A 225 -2.98 -3.36 11.26
CA SER A 225 -3.44 -2.97 9.92
C SER A 225 -3.20 -4.07 8.89
N ALA A 226 -2.07 -4.77 8.97
CA ALA A 226 -1.77 -5.89 8.07
C ALA A 226 -2.72 -7.07 8.28
N VAL A 227 -2.95 -7.48 9.53
CA VAL A 227 -3.90 -8.55 9.88
C VAL A 227 -5.32 -8.16 9.48
N SER A 228 -5.73 -6.91 9.73
CA SER A 228 -7.05 -6.40 9.31
C SER A 228 -7.24 -6.49 7.79
N ALA A 229 -6.26 -6.04 7.02
CA ALA A 229 -6.28 -6.14 5.56
C ALA A 229 -6.31 -7.60 5.07
N LEU A 230 -5.51 -8.49 5.69
CA LEU A 230 -5.54 -9.92 5.34
C LEU A 230 -6.89 -10.56 5.67
N CYS A 231 -7.49 -10.26 6.82
CA CYS A 231 -8.83 -10.74 7.13
C CYS A 231 -9.86 -10.25 6.12
N LEU A 232 -9.78 -8.97 5.71
CA LEU A 232 -10.64 -8.41 4.67
C LEU A 232 -10.41 -9.06 3.30
N LEU A 233 -9.22 -9.56 2.97
CA LEU A 233 -8.98 -10.24 1.70
C LEU A 233 -9.44 -11.70 1.72
N LEU A 234 -9.17 -12.40 2.83
CA LEU A 234 -9.33 -13.85 2.92
C LEU A 234 -10.74 -14.28 3.35
N PHE A 235 -11.43 -13.46 4.15
CA PHE A 235 -12.71 -13.81 4.78
C PHE A 235 -13.88 -12.94 4.29
N SER A 236 -13.76 -12.33 3.11
CA SER A 236 -14.83 -11.49 2.54
C SER A 236 -15.98 -12.28 1.92
N ASP A 237 -15.72 -13.50 1.48
CA ASP A 237 -16.75 -14.41 1.00
C ASP A 237 -17.14 -15.25 2.20
N SER A 238 -18.40 -15.16 2.65
CA SER A 238 -18.82 -15.87 3.85
C SER A 238 -18.55 -17.37 3.67
N PRO A 239 -17.65 -17.96 4.45
CA PRO A 239 -17.61 -19.41 4.48
C PRO A 239 -18.80 -19.87 5.31
N SER A 240 -19.41 -20.97 4.89
CA SER A 240 -20.38 -21.68 5.73
C SER A 240 -19.81 -21.86 7.15
N GLU A 241 -20.66 -21.82 8.19
CA GLU A 241 -20.30 -21.89 9.62
C GLU A 241 -19.29 -23.01 9.99
N SER A 242 -19.09 -23.99 9.10
CA SER A 242 -18.16 -25.10 9.24
C SER A 242 -16.66 -24.78 9.07
N GLU A 243 -16.25 -23.69 8.42
CA GLU A 243 -14.82 -23.35 8.23
C GLU A 243 -14.23 -22.46 9.34
N PHE A 244 -15.06 -22.02 10.29
CA PHE A 244 -14.71 -21.03 11.32
C PHE A 244 -13.99 -21.58 12.55
N SER A 245 -13.76 -22.90 12.60
CA SER A 245 -13.01 -23.51 13.69
C SER A 245 -11.51 -23.39 13.41
N VAL A 246 -10.91 -22.31 13.91
CA VAL A 246 -9.48 -22.33 14.21
C VAL A 246 -9.29 -23.53 15.15
N GLY A 247 -8.38 -24.47 14.84
CA GLY A 247 -8.23 -25.80 15.47
C GLY A 247 -8.02 -25.85 17.00
N PHE A 248 -8.32 -24.77 17.71
CA PHE A 248 -8.35 -24.58 19.15
C PHE A 248 -9.76 -24.26 19.71
N GLY A 249 -10.84 -24.34 18.91
CA GLY A 249 -12.21 -24.08 19.39
C GLY A 249 -12.54 -22.59 19.62
N ILE A 250 -11.73 -21.69 19.08
CA ILE A 250 -11.93 -20.23 19.12
C ILE A 250 -12.50 -19.79 17.77
N SER A 251 -13.64 -19.12 17.77
CA SER A 251 -14.29 -18.63 16.56
C SER A 251 -13.57 -17.40 15.99
N LEU A 252 -13.44 -17.31 14.65
CA LEU A 252 -12.81 -16.17 13.97
C LEU A 252 -13.45 -14.82 14.35
N PRO A 253 -14.78 -14.68 14.47
CA PRO A 253 -15.39 -13.42 14.89
C PRO A 253 -14.91 -12.96 16.28
N LEU A 254 -14.71 -13.90 17.22
CA LEU A 254 -14.19 -13.60 18.56
C LEU A 254 -12.72 -13.14 18.54
N LEU A 255 -11.92 -13.60 17.58
CA LEU A 255 -10.55 -13.12 17.38
C LEU A 255 -10.56 -11.71 16.77
N CYS A 256 -11.43 -11.47 15.79
CA CYS A 256 -11.58 -10.16 15.14
C CYS A 256 -12.16 -9.10 16.08
N SER A 257 -13.01 -9.47 17.04
CA SER A 257 -13.60 -8.53 18.01
C SER A 257 -12.56 -7.90 18.94
N LYS A 258 -11.46 -8.61 19.20
CA LYS A 258 -10.35 -8.16 20.05
C LYS A 258 -9.37 -7.23 19.34
N ILE A 259 -9.45 -7.14 18.00
CA ILE A 259 -8.58 -6.29 17.19
C ILE A 259 -9.28 -4.97 16.98
N HIS A 260 -8.62 -3.88 17.39
CA HIS A 260 -9.14 -2.54 17.12
C HIS A 260 -9.13 -2.23 15.63
N CYS A 261 -10.10 -1.45 15.18
CA CYS A 261 -10.19 -1.06 13.79
C CYS A 261 -8.93 -0.27 13.35
N PRO A 262 -8.34 -0.59 12.19
CA PRO A 262 -7.12 0.08 11.73
C PRO A 262 -7.39 1.57 11.47
N ALA A 263 -6.37 2.41 11.69
CA ALA A 263 -6.49 3.86 11.48
C ALA A 263 -6.90 4.21 10.03
N GLU A 264 -6.49 3.39 9.05
CA GLU A 264 -6.87 3.49 7.65
C GLU A 264 -8.39 3.43 7.40
N ALA A 265 -9.16 2.85 8.31
CA ALA A 265 -10.61 2.78 8.20
C ALA A 265 -11.32 4.08 8.62
N ASN A 266 -10.62 5.00 9.28
CA ASN A 266 -11.16 6.30 9.67
C ASN A 266 -11.28 7.22 8.44
N PRO A 267 -12.46 7.80 8.14
CA PRO A 267 -12.64 8.76 7.03
C PRO A 267 -11.75 10.02 7.12
N ALA A 268 -11.32 10.39 8.33
CA ALA A 268 -10.40 11.49 8.57
C ALA A 268 -8.92 11.13 8.35
N TRP A 269 -8.59 9.85 8.16
CA TRP A 269 -7.23 9.40 7.91
C TRP A 269 -6.68 9.95 6.60
N ARG A 270 -5.38 10.28 6.59
CA ARG A 270 -4.66 10.82 5.43
C ARG A 270 -3.33 10.10 5.30
N TRP A 271 -2.93 9.80 4.06
CA TRP A 271 -1.69 9.09 3.77
C TRP A 271 -0.43 9.90 4.14
N VAL A 272 -0.40 11.20 3.79
CA VAL A 272 0.77 12.08 4.02
C VAL A 272 0.37 13.22 4.96
N GLY A 273 0.16 12.91 6.24
CA GLY A 273 -0.11 13.96 7.23
C GLY A 273 -0.66 13.44 8.54
N GLY A 274 0.22 13.08 9.46
CA GLY A 274 -0.11 12.88 10.87
C GLY A 274 0.81 11.86 11.57
N PRO A 275 1.17 12.08 12.83
CA PRO A 275 1.86 11.06 13.62
C PRO A 275 0.95 9.84 13.73
N SER A 276 1.35 8.67 13.24
CA SER A 276 0.55 7.45 13.38
C SER A 276 0.57 6.86 14.80
N LEU A 277 0.96 7.63 15.82
CA LEU A 277 1.32 7.09 17.13
C LEU A 277 0.99 8.06 18.27
N ALA A 278 -0.27 8.48 18.38
CA ALA A 278 -0.78 9.05 19.62
C ALA A 278 -2.11 8.39 19.98
N GLY A 279 -2.02 7.29 20.74
CA GLY A 279 -3.12 6.83 21.59
C GLY A 279 -3.89 5.58 21.17
N GLN A 280 -3.46 4.78 20.20
CA GLN A 280 -4.08 3.47 19.99
C GLN A 280 -3.46 2.45 20.96
N ASN A 281 -4.27 2.01 21.93
CA ASN A 281 -4.00 0.80 22.69
C ASN A 281 -3.94 -0.36 21.68
N PHE A 282 -2.74 -0.84 21.39
CA PHE A 282 -2.54 -2.01 20.55
C PHE A 282 -3.13 -3.21 21.29
N GLY A 283 -4.35 -3.59 20.92
CA GLY A 283 -4.94 -4.86 21.34
C GLY A 283 -3.98 -6.00 21.01
N TYR A 284 -3.89 -6.98 21.90
CA TYR A 284 -3.05 -8.16 21.70
C TYR A 284 -3.53 -8.91 20.46
N ILE A 285 -2.70 -8.99 19.42
CA ILE A 285 -3.00 -9.81 18.24
C ILE A 285 -2.70 -11.26 18.59
N ASP A 286 -3.74 -12.08 18.56
CA ASP A 286 -3.64 -13.49 18.91
C ASP A 286 -2.81 -14.26 17.87
N LEU A 287 -1.79 -15.00 18.32
CA LEU A 287 -1.00 -15.87 17.46
C LEU A 287 -1.84 -16.94 16.76
N ALA A 288 -2.99 -17.33 17.33
CA ALA A 288 -3.93 -18.25 16.69
C ALA A 288 -4.48 -17.69 15.38
N LEU A 289 -4.78 -16.38 15.33
CA LEU A 289 -5.25 -15.71 14.13
C LEU A 289 -4.15 -15.65 13.06
N VAL A 290 -2.92 -15.29 13.45
CA VAL A 290 -1.78 -15.25 12.53
C VAL A 290 -1.49 -16.64 11.95
N LYS A 291 -1.57 -17.69 12.77
CA LYS A 291 -1.43 -19.09 12.32
C LYS A 291 -2.54 -19.49 11.34
N HIS A 292 -3.78 -19.11 11.62
CA HIS A 292 -4.92 -19.41 10.75
C HIS A 292 -4.79 -18.71 9.38
N ILE A 293 -4.44 -17.42 9.36
CA ILE A 293 -4.14 -16.65 8.14
C ILE A 293 -3.01 -17.32 7.35
N THR A 294 -1.94 -17.74 8.05
CA THR A 294 -0.82 -18.45 7.42
C THR A 294 -1.26 -19.76 6.77
N GLY A 295 -2.09 -20.54 7.46
CA GLY A 295 -2.65 -21.80 6.93
C GLY A 295 -3.50 -21.57 5.69
N HIS A 296 -4.31 -20.52 5.67
CA HIS A 296 -5.19 -20.21 4.55
C HIS A 296 -4.44 -19.69 3.31
N ILE A 297 -3.43 -18.85 3.51
CA ILE A 297 -2.56 -18.37 2.41
C ILE A 297 -1.76 -19.54 1.81
N THR A 298 -1.28 -20.46 2.65
CA THR A 298 -0.50 -21.62 2.20
C THR A 298 -1.36 -22.69 1.53
N SER A 299 -2.64 -22.84 1.90
CA SER A 299 -3.56 -23.79 1.26
C SER A 299 -4.12 -23.31 -0.08
N ARG A 300 -4.37 -21.99 -0.23
CA ARG A 300 -4.79 -21.39 -1.51
C ARG A 300 -3.63 -21.11 -2.46
N GLY A 301 -2.39 -21.09 -1.95
CA GLY A 301 -1.20 -20.80 -2.73
C GLY A 301 -0.61 -22.02 -3.43
N GLY A 302 -0.93 -22.20 -4.72
CA GLY A 302 0.06 -22.70 -5.66
C GLY A 302 1.31 -21.82 -5.60
N THR A 303 2.50 -22.42 -5.61
CA THR A 303 3.82 -21.79 -5.40
C THR A 303 3.93 -20.35 -5.92
N TYR A 304 3.72 -19.34 -5.07
CA TYR A 304 3.99 -17.94 -5.42
C TYR A 304 5.51 -17.69 -5.42
N PRO A 305 6.09 -17.10 -6.48
CA PRO A 305 7.54 -17.12 -6.73
C PRO A 305 8.36 -16.10 -5.93
N TRP A 306 7.87 -15.60 -4.79
CA TRP A 306 8.62 -14.68 -3.92
C TRP A 306 9.93 -15.28 -3.39
N ASN A 307 10.08 -16.60 -3.46
CA ASN A 307 11.29 -17.34 -3.08
C ASN A 307 12.52 -16.99 -3.91
N SER A 308 12.37 -16.44 -5.14
CA SER A 308 13.49 -16.05 -5.99
C SER A 308 13.96 -14.60 -5.78
N VAL A 309 13.41 -13.88 -4.80
CA VAL A 309 13.72 -12.46 -4.53
C VAL A 309 14.79 -12.30 -3.42
N ARG A 310 15.36 -13.41 -2.91
CA ARG A 310 16.48 -13.41 -1.96
C ARG A 310 17.84 -13.19 -2.61
#